data_AF-A0A1B1PWW8-F1
#
_entry.id   AF-A0A1B1PWW8-F1
#
_cell.length_a   1.000
_cell.length_b   1.000
_cell.length_c   1.000
_cell.angle_alpha   90.00
_cell.angle_beta   90.00
_cell.angle_gamma   90.00
#
_symmetry.space_group_name_H-M   'P 1'
#
loop_
_entity.id
_entity.type
_entity.pdbx_description
1 polymer ?
#
loop_
_entity_poly.entity_id
_entity_poly.type
_entity_poly.pdbx_seq_one_letter_code
_entity_poly.pdbx_strand_id
1 'polypeptide(L)'
;MTPDSLQDETNTLLEDLQAMLATVPGAPERDQLLALLPDARQFDVSDGLATAVSDTVSEFPHTIEHNLDFLMLPDTVCWFEWSERARRTDVDVLMHDVEHPERIGVMVTYGGEDSDAVIGTVAWRFSDGRVDHAPAFFSWDEAQLEDLSQRARFSYSKVPAESWARMMSLIYTHVPKGYVDQMEVLEDLRKNGPDIDTMTGAARREASAEALFMLGVLLMLQTGRVQAEGQGDRETLKMMEPKPWRFLPSKKGFFRKKRRGGVHLNWFHA
;
A
#
# COMPACT_ATOMS: atom_id res chain seq x y z
N MET A 1 36.45 -14.25 25.86
CA MET A 1 35.03 -14.62 25.65
C MET A 1 34.27 -13.34 25.46
N THR A 2 34.25 -12.86 24.22
CA THR A 2 33.33 -11.82 23.76
C THR A 2 31.96 -12.47 23.64
N PRO A 3 30.89 -11.88 24.21
CA PRO A 3 29.55 -12.34 23.90
C PRO A 3 29.27 -11.96 22.45
N ASP A 4 29.11 -12.97 21.61
CA ASP A 4 28.56 -12.82 20.26
C ASP A 4 27.23 -12.07 20.37
N SER A 5 27.19 -10.93 19.71
CA SER A 5 25.95 -10.25 19.35
C SER A 5 25.18 -11.19 18.43
N LEU A 6 24.26 -11.97 18.99
CA LEU A 6 23.10 -12.45 18.26
C LEU A 6 22.36 -11.18 17.81
N GLN A 7 22.65 -10.73 16.58
CA GLN A 7 21.66 -9.98 15.83
C GLN A 7 20.47 -10.92 15.73
N ASP A 8 19.42 -10.67 16.51
CA ASP A 8 18.09 -11.16 16.16
C ASP A 8 17.81 -10.60 14.77
N GLU A 9 18.08 -11.39 13.73
CA GLU A 9 17.56 -11.13 12.40
C GLU A 9 16.05 -11.29 12.51
N THR A 10 15.38 -10.20 12.86
CA THR A 10 13.92 -10.15 12.82
C THR A 10 13.52 -10.39 11.37
N ASN A 11 12.83 -11.50 11.11
CA ASN A 11 12.25 -11.81 9.82
C ASN A 11 11.47 -10.60 9.25
N THR A 12 11.43 -10.50 7.94
CA THR A 12 10.56 -9.56 7.23
C THR A 12 9.10 -9.95 7.39
N LEU A 13 8.19 -9.00 7.14
CA LEU A 13 6.77 -9.33 7.14
C LEU A 13 6.43 -10.33 6.03
N LEU A 14 7.12 -10.24 4.89
CA LEU A 14 6.94 -11.17 3.77
C LEU A 14 7.28 -12.61 4.17
N GLU A 15 8.42 -12.82 4.81
CA GLU A 15 8.86 -14.14 5.27
C GLU A 15 7.89 -14.72 6.31
N ASP A 16 7.47 -13.91 7.29
CA ASP A 16 6.50 -14.34 8.30
C ASP A 16 5.14 -14.66 7.67
N LEU A 17 4.70 -13.87 6.67
CA LEU A 17 3.49 -14.13 5.90
C LEU A 17 3.60 -15.46 5.13
N GLN A 18 4.69 -15.69 4.41
CA GLN A 18 4.92 -16.95 3.68
C GLN A 18 4.87 -18.16 4.62
N ALA A 19 5.50 -18.06 5.79
CA ALA A 19 5.45 -19.10 6.81
C ALA A 19 4.02 -19.34 7.34
N MET A 20 3.27 -18.26 7.59
CA MET A 20 1.87 -18.36 8.02
C MET A 20 1.01 -19.03 6.93
N LEU A 21 1.09 -18.56 5.68
CA LEU A 21 0.30 -19.12 4.56
C LEU A 21 0.61 -20.61 4.32
N ALA A 22 1.87 -21.03 4.50
CA ALA A 22 2.27 -22.43 4.34
C ALA A 22 1.75 -23.36 5.45
N THR A 23 1.43 -22.83 6.63
CA THR A 23 1.00 -23.62 7.79
C THR A 23 -0.52 -23.67 7.95
N VAL A 24 -1.25 -22.70 7.39
CA VAL A 24 -2.72 -22.63 7.47
C VAL A 24 -3.34 -23.29 6.23
N PRO A 25 -4.00 -24.45 6.36
CA PRO A 25 -4.66 -25.08 5.23
C PRO A 25 -5.74 -24.16 4.64
N GLY A 26 -5.78 -24.09 3.31
CA GLY A 26 -7.02 -23.81 2.58
C GLY A 26 -7.03 -22.56 1.70
N ALA A 27 -8.15 -22.45 0.98
CA ALA A 27 -8.47 -21.52 -0.12
C ALA A 27 -7.45 -21.60 -1.28
N PRO A 28 -7.85 -21.99 -2.49
CA PRO A 28 -6.97 -21.98 -3.67
C PRO A 28 -6.24 -20.65 -3.89
N GLU A 29 -6.85 -19.54 -3.46
CA GLU A 29 -6.28 -18.20 -3.54
C GLU A 29 -5.10 -17.98 -2.59
N ARG A 30 -5.06 -18.70 -1.45
CA ARG A 30 -3.91 -18.71 -0.56
C ARG A 30 -2.72 -19.41 -1.20
N ASP A 31 -2.96 -20.55 -1.85
CA ASP A 31 -1.92 -21.30 -2.56
C ASP A 31 -1.34 -20.47 -3.72
N GLN A 32 -2.20 -19.74 -4.44
CA GLN A 32 -1.77 -18.81 -5.48
C GLN A 32 -0.95 -17.65 -4.91
N LEU A 33 -1.39 -17.05 -3.80
CA LEU A 33 -0.63 -15.99 -3.14
C LEU A 33 0.76 -16.52 -2.71
N LEU A 34 0.80 -17.67 -2.04
CA LEU A 34 2.05 -18.30 -1.59
C LEU A 34 3.00 -18.62 -2.77
N ALA A 35 2.46 -18.94 -3.95
CA ALA A 35 3.27 -19.17 -5.16
C ALA A 35 3.85 -17.89 -5.76
N LEU A 36 3.20 -16.73 -5.59
CA LEU A 36 3.64 -15.44 -6.16
C LEU A 36 4.67 -14.73 -5.28
N LEU A 37 4.54 -14.83 -3.95
CA LEU A 37 5.37 -14.07 -3.01
C LEU A 37 6.89 -14.31 -3.11
N PRO A 38 7.41 -15.52 -3.42
CA PRO A 38 8.85 -15.76 -3.53
C PRO A 38 9.54 -14.95 -4.64
N ASP A 39 8.82 -14.64 -5.71
CA ASP A 39 9.34 -13.91 -6.87
C ASP A 39 9.07 -12.39 -6.77
N ALA A 40 8.45 -11.93 -5.69
CA ALA A 40 8.12 -10.53 -5.51
C ALA A 40 9.36 -9.70 -5.21
N ARG A 41 9.58 -8.64 -5.99
CA ARG A 41 10.60 -7.64 -5.66
C ARG A 41 10.20 -6.89 -4.40
N GLN A 42 11.09 -6.84 -3.42
CA GLN A 42 10.80 -6.35 -2.08
C GLN A 42 11.29 -4.92 -1.88
N PHE A 43 10.41 -4.08 -1.34
CA PHE A 43 10.67 -2.68 -1.06
C PHE A 43 10.31 -2.36 0.39
N ASP A 44 11.31 -2.04 1.21
CA ASP A 44 11.10 -1.49 2.55
C ASP A 44 10.99 0.04 2.44
N VAL A 45 9.79 0.58 2.67
CA VAL A 45 9.51 2.02 2.60
C VAL A 45 9.97 2.66 3.91
N SER A 46 10.96 3.56 3.82
CA SER A 46 11.49 4.22 5.01
C SER A 46 10.45 5.10 5.71
N ASP A 47 10.60 5.29 7.03
CA ASP A 47 9.69 6.12 7.83
C ASP A 47 9.48 7.51 7.22
N GLY A 48 10.55 8.16 6.76
CA GLY A 48 10.46 9.49 6.14
C GLY A 48 9.67 9.49 4.82
N LEU A 49 9.71 8.42 4.04
CA LEU A 49 8.87 8.27 2.85
C LEU A 49 7.43 7.93 3.23
N ALA A 50 7.21 7.05 4.21
CA ALA A 50 5.89 6.70 4.70
C ALA A 50 5.14 7.92 5.28
N THR A 51 5.79 8.72 6.12
CA THR A 51 5.23 9.99 6.64
C THR A 51 4.89 10.95 5.51
N ALA A 52 5.82 11.17 4.57
CA ALA A 52 5.61 12.06 3.44
C ALA A 52 4.42 11.67 2.55
N VAL A 53 4.24 10.36 2.31
CA VAL A 53 3.10 9.84 1.56
C VAL A 53 1.82 10.01 2.38
N SER A 54 1.84 9.66 3.67
CA SER A 54 0.69 9.81 4.58
C SER A 54 0.19 11.25 4.64
N ASP A 55 1.10 12.21 4.82
CA ASP A 55 0.79 13.63 4.82
C ASP A 55 0.21 14.08 3.47
N THR A 56 0.74 13.57 2.36
CA THR A 56 0.24 13.92 1.03
C THR A 56 -1.16 13.36 0.79
N VAL A 57 -1.42 12.11 1.21
CA VAL A 57 -2.75 11.48 1.14
C VAL A 57 -3.74 12.26 2.01
N SER A 58 -3.33 12.72 3.18
CA SER A 58 -4.19 13.41 4.15
C SER A 58 -4.47 14.86 3.78
N GLU A 59 -3.43 15.63 3.47
CA GLU A 59 -3.53 17.09 3.30
C GLU A 59 -3.75 17.50 1.84
N PHE A 60 -3.19 16.75 0.89
CA PHE A 60 -3.16 17.11 -0.53
C PHE A 60 -3.61 15.98 -1.48
N PRO A 61 -4.70 15.23 -1.19
CA PRO A 61 -5.10 14.08 -2.01
C PRO A 61 -5.45 14.47 -3.46
N HIS A 62 -5.95 15.69 -3.68
CA HIS A 62 -6.20 16.21 -5.02
C HIS A 62 -4.94 16.24 -5.90
N THR A 63 -3.74 16.32 -5.29
CA THR A 63 -2.49 16.25 -6.04
C THR A 63 -2.16 14.82 -6.47
N ILE A 64 -2.54 13.80 -5.70
CA ILE A 64 -2.47 12.39 -6.10
C ILE A 64 -3.43 12.17 -7.27
N GLU A 65 -4.70 12.55 -7.08
CA GLU A 65 -5.78 12.40 -8.07
C GLU A 65 -5.40 13.01 -9.44
N HIS A 66 -4.81 14.22 -9.45
CA HIS A 66 -4.36 14.88 -10.68
C HIS A 66 -3.23 14.18 -11.43
N ASN A 67 -2.58 13.18 -10.83
CA ASN A 67 -1.37 12.58 -11.37
C ASN A 67 -1.41 11.05 -11.43
N LEU A 68 -2.58 10.44 -11.29
CA LEU A 68 -2.72 8.98 -11.36
C LEU A 68 -2.29 8.37 -12.70
N ASP A 69 -2.29 9.12 -13.80
CA ASP A 69 -1.72 8.74 -15.11
C ASP A 69 -0.19 8.59 -15.12
N PHE A 70 0.50 8.88 -14.02
CA PHE A 70 1.91 8.53 -13.87
C PHE A 70 2.11 7.15 -13.22
N LEU A 71 1.07 6.52 -12.66
CA LEU A 71 1.20 5.25 -11.97
C LEU A 71 1.76 4.17 -12.90
N MET A 72 2.79 3.49 -12.43
CA MET A 72 3.40 2.33 -13.05
C MET A 72 3.97 1.46 -11.94
N LEU A 73 3.83 0.14 -12.06
CA LEU A 73 4.56 -0.77 -11.17
C LEU A 73 6.04 -0.84 -11.57
N PRO A 74 6.97 -0.91 -10.60
CA PRO A 74 8.39 -1.02 -10.90
C PRO A 74 8.79 -2.42 -11.41
N ASP A 75 7.96 -3.44 -11.14
CA ASP A 75 8.15 -4.83 -11.55
C ASP A 75 6.79 -5.53 -11.69
N THR A 76 6.77 -6.76 -12.22
CA THR A 76 5.53 -7.54 -12.42
C THR A 76 4.84 -7.85 -11.09
N VAL A 77 5.60 -8.28 -10.08
CA VAL A 77 5.11 -8.55 -8.72
C VAL A 77 5.99 -7.79 -7.74
N CYS A 78 5.37 -6.93 -6.93
CA CYS A 78 6.08 -6.11 -5.96
C CYS A 78 5.49 -6.32 -4.57
N TRP A 79 6.37 -6.38 -3.57
CA TRP A 79 6.03 -6.35 -2.16
C TRP A 79 6.54 -5.05 -1.55
N PHE A 80 5.65 -4.26 -0.95
CA PHE A 80 6.01 -3.04 -0.23
C PHE A 80 5.71 -3.23 1.26
N GLU A 81 6.68 -2.97 2.13
CA GLU A 81 6.49 -3.01 3.58
C GLU A 81 6.88 -1.68 4.24
N TRP A 82 6.19 -1.30 5.32
CA TRP A 82 6.51 -0.11 6.11
C TRP A 82 6.16 -0.29 7.58
N SER A 83 6.80 0.52 8.42
CA SER A 83 6.44 0.70 9.82
C SER A 83 5.14 1.49 9.92
N GLU A 84 4.10 0.94 10.55
CA GLU A 84 2.84 1.66 10.72
C GLU A 84 3.01 2.86 11.67
N ARG A 85 3.98 2.78 12.59
CA ARG A 85 4.30 3.89 13.50
C ARG A 85 4.65 5.18 12.75
N ALA A 86 5.25 5.10 11.57
CA ALA A 86 5.63 6.26 10.77
C ALA A 86 4.44 7.07 10.22
N ARG A 87 3.26 6.46 10.18
CA ARG A 87 2.03 7.07 9.67
C ARG A 87 1.09 7.55 10.78
N ARG A 88 1.29 7.09 12.02
CA ARG A 88 0.44 7.45 13.15
C ARG A 88 0.69 8.90 13.56
N THR A 89 -0.38 9.64 13.76
CA THR A 89 -0.31 10.91 14.48
C THR A 89 -0.36 10.65 15.98
N ASP A 90 0.20 11.56 16.80
CA ASP A 90 0.14 11.44 18.26
C ASP A 90 -1.31 11.35 18.82
N VAL A 91 -2.30 11.80 18.02
CA VAL A 91 -3.74 11.71 18.36
C VAL A 91 -4.26 10.28 18.23
N ASP A 92 -3.76 9.50 17.27
CA ASP A 92 -4.17 8.10 17.04
C ASP A 92 -3.70 7.19 18.19
N VAL A 93 -2.59 7.53 18.84
CA VAL A 93 -2.05 6.80 20.01
C VAL A 93 -2.92 7.01 21.27
N LEU A 94 -3.71 8.08 21.32
CA LEU A 94 -4.53 8.46 22.47
C LEU A 94 -5.97 7.91 22.42
N MET A 95 -6.40 7.35 21.27
CA MET A 95 -7.68 6.64 21.15
C MET A 95 -7.51 5.21 21.70
N HIS A 96 -8.06 4.96 22.90
CA HIS A 96 -7.87 3.72 23.65
C HIS A 96 -8.48 2.47 22.99
N ASP A 97 -7.82 1.32 23.21
CA ASP A 97 -8.27 -0.09 23.00
C ASP A 97 -8.29 -0.69 21.59
N VAL A 98 -7.70 -0.05 20.57
CA VAL A 98 -7.49 -0.71 19.26
C VAL A 98 -6.03 -1.19 19.15
N GLU A 99 -5.87 -2.50 18.96
CA GLU A 99 -4.56 -3.06 18.66
C GLU A 99 -4.15 -2.70 17.22
N HIS A 100 -3.03 -2.02 17.08
CA HIS A 100 -2.54 -1.57 15.79
C HIS A 100 -1.31 -2.38 15.35
N PRO A 101 -1.20 -2.74 14.07
CA PRO A 101 -0.04 -3.48 13.58
C PRO A 101 1.24 -2.66 13.71
N GLU A 102 2.38 -3.31 13.95
CA GLU A 102 3.69 -2.67 13.94
C GLU A 102 4.21 -2.47 12.50
N ARG A 103 3.88 -3.40 11.60
CA ARG A 103 4.30 -3.45 10.21
C ARG A 103 3.10 -3.75 9.34
N ILE A 104 3.02 -3.07 8.21
CA ILE A 104 2.04 -3.33 7.15
C ILE A 104 2.81 -3.66 5.88
N GLY A 105 2.27 -4.60 5.10
CA GLY A 105 2.80 -5.04 3.83
C GLY A 105 1.71 -5.06 2.78
N VAL A 106 2.05 -4.68 1.56
CA VAL A 106 1.13 -4.72 0.42
C VAL A 106 1.84 -5.37 -0.75
N MET A 107 1.25 -6.45 -1.25
CA MET A 107 1.60 -7.01 -2.54
C MET A 107 0.79 -6.31 -3.62
N VAL A 108 1.42 -5.92 -4.73
CA VAL A 108 0.75 -5.49 -5.96
C VAL A 108 1.33 -6.21 -7.17
N THR A 109 0.47 -6.57 -8.11
CA THR A 109 0.83 -7.25 -9.36
C THR A 109 -0.12 -6.84 -10.48
N TYR A 110 0.33 -6.93 -11.72
CA TYR A 110 -0.59 -6.93 -12.86
C TYR A 110 -1.44 -8.21 -12.86
N GLY A 111 -2.71 -8.09 -13.26
CA GLY A 111 -3.67 -9.21 -13.31
C GLY A 111 -3.42 -10.21 -14.44
N GLY A 112 -2.44 -9.94 -15.31
CA GLY A 112 -2.01 -10.79 -16.43
C GLY A 112 -1.08 -10.00 -17.36
N GLU A 113 -0.41 -10.69 -18.29
CA GLU A 113 0.59 -10.08 -19.20
C GLU A 113 0.03 -8.92 -20.06
N ASP A 114 -1.27 -8.98 -20.41
CA ASP A 114 -1.96 -7.98 -21.23
C ASP A 114 -3.05 -7.21 -20.46
N SER A 115 -2.98 -7.20 -19.12
CA SER A 115 -4.00 -6.57 -18.29
C SER A 115 -3.51 -5.25 -17.68
N ASP A 116 -4.26 -4.18 -17.94
CA ASP A 116 -4.09 -2.87 -17.28
C ASP A 116 -4.66 -2.87 -15.84
N ALA A 117 -5.15 -4.02 -15.36
CA ALA A 117 -5.64 -4.15 -14.00
C ALA A 117 -4.49 -4.48 -13.05
N VAL A 118 -4.32 -3.67 -12.02
CA VAL A 118 -3.43 -3.98 -10.89
C VAL A 118 -4.27 -4.58 -9.78
N ILE A 119 -3.80 -5.69 -9.22
CA ILE A 119 -4.40 -6.42 -8.11
C ILE A 119 -3.44 -6.36 -6.94
N GLY A 120 -3.96 -6.21 -5.72
CA GLY A 120 -3.15 -6.29 -4.52
C GLY A 120 -3.85 -6.90 -3.32
N THR A 121 -3.04 -7.25 -2.33
CA THR A 121 -3.48 -7.75 -1.02
C THR A 121 -2.66 -7.08 0.08
N VAL A 122 -3.23 -7.02 1.27
CA VAL A 122 -2.64 -6.36 2.44
C VAL A 122 -2.35 -7.41 3.49
N ALA A 123 -1.19 -7.34 4.13
CA ALA A 123 -0.84 -8.12 5.30
C ALA A 123 -0.29 -7.22 6.40
N TRP A 124 -0.29 -7.73 7.62
CA TRP A 124 0.21 -6.99 8.78
C TRP A 124 0.78 -7.91 9.84
N ARG A 125 1.71 -7.36 10.63
CA ARG A 125 2.26 -7.99 11.83
C ARG A 125 2.00 -7.11 13.05
N PHE A 126 1.58 -7.74 14.14
CA PHE A 126 1.40 -7.12 15.45
C PHE A 126 2.66 -7.25 16.31
N SER A 127 2.75 -6.43 17.36
CA SER A 127 3.92 -6.42 18.26
C SER A 127 4.08 -7.70 19.07
N ASP A 128 3.06 -8.54 19.15
CA ASP A 128 3.10 -9.87 19.77
C ASP A 128 3.60 -10.97 18.81
N GLY A 129 3.95 -10.61 17.57
CA GLY A 129 4.44 -11.51 16.54
C GLY A 129 3.34 -12.19 15.70
N ARG A 130 2.05 -11.93 15.96
CA ARG A 130 0.98 -12.42 15.10
C ARG A 130 1.07 -11.76 13.72
N VAL A 131 0.92 -12.58 12.68
CA VAL A 131 0.85 -12.16 11.28
C VAL A 131 -0.47 -12.60 10.69
N ASP A 132 -1.11 -11.71 9.95
CA ASP A 132 -2.36 -11.99 9.24
C ASP A 132 -2.41 -11.21 7.92
N HIS A 133 -3.39 -11.52 7.08
CA HIS A 133 -3.64 -10.82 5.83
C HIS A 133 -5.13 -10.60 5.59
N ALA A 134 -5.45 -9.58 4.80
CA ALA A 134 -6.81 -9.34 4.35
C ALA A 134 -7.30 -10.56 3.55
N PRO A 135 -8.42 -11.21 3.92
CA PRO A 135 -9.02 -12.27 3.13
C PRO A 135 -9.85 -11.67 1.99
N ALA A 136 -9.22 -10.76 1.24
CA ALA A 136 -9.76 -10.04 0.10
C ALA A 136 -8.61 -9.47 -0.73
N PHE A 137 -8.93 -9.15 -1.97
CA PHE A 137 -8.06 -8.41 -2.87
C PHE A 137 -8.67 -7.05 -3.18
N PHE A 138 -7.81 -6.05 -3.36
CA PHE A 138 -8.20 -4.81 -4.02
C PHE A 138 -7.67 -4.81 -5.45
N SER A 139 -8.30 -4.02 -6.32
CA SER A 139 -7.79 -3.80 -7.67
C SER A 139 -8.19 -2.44 -8.22
N TRP A 140 -7.42 -1.94 -9.17
CA TRP A 140 -7.76 -0.78 -9.98
C TRP A 140 -7.36 -1.02 -11.43
N ASP A 141 -7.94 -0.23 -12.33
CA ASP A 141 -7.65 -0.25 -13.76
C ASP A 141 -6.90 1.03 -14.13
N GLU A 142 -5.70 0.90 -14.71
CA GLU A 142 -4.84 2.05 -15.03
C GLU A 142 -5.51 3.03 -16.01
N ALA A 143 -6.30 2.55 -16.98
CA ALA A 143 -6.99 3.40 -17.93
C ALA A 143 -8.10 4.23 -17.26
N GLN A 144 -8.81 3.66 -16.28
CA GLN A 144 -9.79 4.40 -15.48
C GLN A 144 -9.13 5.46 -14.59
N LEU A 145 -7.98 5.13 -14.01
CA LEU A 145 -7.19 6.09 -13.22
C LEU A 145 -6.67 7.22 -14.11
N GLU A 146 -6.25 6.93 -15.34
CA GLU A 146 -5.85 7.94 -16.32
C GLU A 146 -7.01 8.90 -16.64
N ASP A 147 -8.20 8.40 -16.99
CA ASP A 147 -9.38 9.22 -17.29
C ASP A 147 -9.77 10.10 -16.09
N LEU A 148 -9.76 9.54 -14.87
CA LEU A 148 -10.00 10.31 -13.66
C LEU A 148 -8.99 11.44 -13.50
N SER A 149 -7.70 11.15 -13.68
CA SER A 149 -6.65 12.15 -13.55
C SER A 149 -6.83 13.30 -14.54
N GLN A 150 -7.23 13.00 -15.78
CA GLN A 150 -7.48 13.98 -16.83
C GLN A 150 -8.63 14.92 -16.43
N ARG A 151 -9.75 14.37 -15.98
CA ARG A 151 -10.91 15.16 -15.55
C ARG A 151 -10.63 15.97 -14.30
N ALA A 152 -9.96 15.37 -13.32
CA ALA A 152 -9.66 16.01 -12.05
C ALA A 152 -8.86 17.30 -12.23
N ARG A 153 -7.91 17.32 -13.17
CA ARG A 153 -7.09 18.50 -13.48
C ARG A 153 -7.88 19.74 -13.92
N PHE A 154 -9.08 19.57 -14.48
CA PHE A 154 -9.82 20.66 -15.10
C PHE A 154 -11.18 20.92 -14.48
N SER A 155 -11.81 19.92 -13.87
CA SER A 155 -13.25 19.95 -13.59
C SER A 155 -13.63 19.67 -12.14
N TYR A 156 -12.75 19.08 -11.34
CA TYR A 156 -13.10 18.68 -9.98
C TYR A 156 -12.66 19.66 -8.90
N SER A 157 -13.39 19.64 -7.79
CA SER A 157 -13.03 20.37 -6.59
C SER A 157 -11.75 19.76 -5.98
N LYS A 158 -10.99 20.61 -5.28
CA LYS A 158 -9.78 20.19 -4.54
C LYS A 158 -10.08 19.87 -3.06
N VAL A 159 -11.35 19.68 -2.71
CA VAL A 159 -11.77 19.32 -1.35
C VAL A 159 -11.25 17.91 -1.03
N PRO A 160 -10.48 17.70 0.06
CA PRO A 160 -9.83 16.43 0.33
C PRO A 160 -10.77 15.21 0.34
N ALA A 161 -11.88 15.30 1.09
CA ALA A 161 -12.86 14.22 1.19
C ALA A 161 -13.49 13.85 -0.15
N GLU A 162 -13.73 14.83 -1.04
CA GLU A 162 -14.28 14.56 -2.37
C GLU A 162 -13.24 13.88 -3.28
N SER A 163 -11.98 14.27 -3.17
CA SER A 163 -10.88 13.65 -3.92
C SER A 163 -10.66 12.20 -3.48
N TRP A 164 -10.68 11.93 -2.17
CA TRP A 164 -10.68 10.58 -1.63
C TRP A 164 -11.84 9.74 -2.15
N ALA A 165 -13.07 10.26 -2.06
CA ALA A 165 -14.25 9.53 -2.50
C ALA A 165 -14.16 9.13 -3.99
N ARG A 166 -13.66 10.03 -4.85
CA ARG A 166 -13.47 9.74 -6.27
C ARG A 166 -12.39 8.70 -6.52
N MET A 167 -11.21 8.83 -5.88
CA MET A 167 -10.16 7.82 -6.02
C MET A 167 -10.61 6.44 -5.50
N MET A 168 -11.22 6.40 -4.31
CA MET A 168 -11.76 5.16 -3.73
C MET A 168 -12.86 4.53 -4.59
N SER A 169 -13.63 5.33 -5.35
CA SER A 169 -14.65 4.78 -6.25
C SER A 169 -14.10 3.95 -7.41
N LEU A 170 -12.80 4.06 -7.69
CA LEU A 170 -12.09 3.27 -8.69
C LEU A 170 -11.29 2.09 -8.08
N ILE A 171 -11.31 1.96 -6.76
CA ILE A 171 -10.74 0.81 -6.05
C ILE A 171 -11.82 -0.23 -5.87
N TYR A 172 -11.71 -1.31 -6.64
CA TYR A 172 -12.58 -2.46 -6.51
C TYR A 172 -12.06 -3.38 -5.42
N THR A 173 -12.96 -4.05 -4.71
CA THR A 173 -12.60 -5.07 -3.73
C THR A 173 -13.33 -6.36 -4.04
N HIS A 174 -12.61 -7.47 -3.93
CA HIS A 174 -13.14 -8.80 -4.20
C HIS A 174 -12.79 -9.74 -3.05
N VAL A 175 -13.78 -10.48 -2.58
CA VAL A 175 -13.59 -11.59 -1.64
C VAL A 175 -13.76 -12.87 -2.46
N PRO A 176 -12.66 -13.57 -2.79
CA PRO A 176 -12.72 -14.81 -3.51
C PRO A 176 -13.55 -15.88 -2.80
N LYS A 177 -14.09 -16.81 -3.60
CA LYS A 177 -14.92 -17.88 -3.08
C LYS A 177 -14.21 -18.72 -2.03
N GLY A 178 -12.93 -19.06 -2.23
CA GLY A 178 -12.21 -19.87 -1.25
C GLY A 178 -12.11 -19.21 0.13
N TYR A 179 -12.03 -17.87 0.19
CA TYR A 179 -12.09 -17.14 1.45
C TYR A 179 -13.50 -17.09 2.03
N VAL A 180 -14.54 -16.94 1.20
CA VAL A 180 -15.94 -17.04 1.68
C VAL A 180 -16.19 -18.42 2.31
N ASP A 181 -15.82 -19.50 1.63
CA ASP A 181 -15.98 -20.87 2.13
C ASP A 181 -15.24 -21.06 3.48
N GLN A 182 -14.08 -20.43 3.67
CA GLN A 182 -13.38 -20.42 4.96
C GLN A 182 -14.13 -19.63 6.04
N MET A 183 -14.68 -18.47 5.69
CA MET A 183 -15.48 -17.66 6.61
C MET A 183 -16.73 -18.41 7.06
N GLU A 184 -17.41 -19.12 6.17
CA GLU A 184 -18.57 -19.98 6.48
C GLU A 184 -18.22 -21.07 7.49
N VAL A 185 -17.11 -21.78 7.29
CA VAL A 185 -16.64 -22.77 8.26
C VAL A 185 -16.32 -22.13 9.60
N LEU A 186 -15.70 -20.95 9.62
CA LEU A 186 -15.38 -20.24 10.87
C LEU A 186 -16.63 -19.72 11.58
N GLU A 187 -17.65 -19.26 10.84
CA GLU A 187 -18.95 -18.85 11.38
C GLU A 187 -19.66 -20.04 12.02
N ASP A 188 -19.76 -21.18 11.31
CA ASP A 188 -20.39 -22.41 11.81
C ASP A 188 -19.76 -22.90 13.12
N LEU A 189 -18.44 -22.71 13.27
CA LEU A 189 -17.70 -23.05 14.49
C LEU A 189 -17.92 -22.04 15.62
N ARG A 190 -18.35 -20.81 15.33
CA ARG A 190 -18.53 -19.71 16.29
C ARG A 190 -19.99 -19.60 16.74
N LYS A 191 -20.25 -19.91 18.00
CA LYS A 191 -21.60 -19.78 18.59
C LYS A 191 -22.17 -18.35 18.63
N ASN A 192 -21.34 -17.30 18.50
CA ASN A 192 -21.71 -15.87 18.55
C ASN A 192 -20.80 -15.02 17.65
N GLY A 193 -20.47 -15.49 16.44
CA GLY A 193 -19.65 -14.73 15.48
C GLY A 193 -20.46 -13.68 14.71
N PRO A 194 -19.78 -12.72 14.04
CA PRO A 194 -20.42 -11.91 13.00
C PRO A 194 -20.86 -12.79 11.82
N ASP A 195 -21.94 -12.38 11.13
CA ASP A 195 -22.41 -13.06 9.92
C ASP A 195 -21.44 -12.89 8.72
N ILE A 196 -21.61 -13.70 7.68
CA ILE A 196 -20.78 -13.66 6.45
C ILE A 196 -20.77 -12.30 5.78
N ASP A 197 -21.89 -11.58 5.75
CA ASP A 197 -21.95 -10.26 5.12
C ASP A 197 -21.07 -9.25 5.87
N THR A 198 -21.08 -9.33 7.20
CA THR A 198 -20.24 -8.51 8.08
C THR A 198 -18.77 -8.88 7.93
N MET A 199 -18.44 -10.17 7.88
CA MET A 199 -17.06 -10.65 7.67
C MET A 199 -16.52 -10.26 6.29
N THR A 200 -17.31 -10.46 5.24
CA THR A 200 -16.99 -10.06 3.86
C THR A 200 -16.82 -8.54 3.76
N GLY A 201 -17.69 -7.77 4.43
CA GLY A 201 -17.59 -6.32 4.52
C GLY A 201 -16.32 -5.86 5.23
N ALA A 202 -15.91 -6.54 6.29
CA ALA A 202 -14.64 -6.28 6.99
C ALA A 202 -13.44 -6.58 6.09
N ALA A 203 -13.41 -7.75 5.45
CA ALA A 203 -12.35 -8.15 4.54
C ALA A 203 -12.13 -7.13 3.40
N ARG A 204 -13.22 -6.63 2.80
CA ARG A 204 -13.14 -5.58 1.77
C ARG A 204 -12.57 -4.27 2.31
N ARG A 205 -12.95 -3.87 3.53
CA ARG A 205 -12.39 -2.67 4.16
C ARG A 205 -10.91 -2.85 4.43
N GLU A 206 -10.50 -4.01 4.93
CA GLU A 206 -9.08 -4.33 5.22
C GLU A 206 -8.24 -4.32 3.94
N ALA A 207 -8.71 -4.94 2.86
CA ALA A 207 -8.00 -4.90 1.57
C ALA A 207 -7.91 -3.48 0.99
N SER A 208 -8.96 -2.67 1.08
CA SER A 208 -8.93 -1.32 0.50
C SER A 208 -8.28 -0.25 1.38
N ALA A 209 -8.03 -0.53 2.67
CA ALA A 209 -7.51 0.44 3.64
C ALA A 209 -6.18 1.07 3.19
N GLU A 210 -5.33 0.28 2.53
CA GLU A 210 -3.98 0.69 2.13
C GLU A 210 -3.86 1.11 0.67
N ALA A 211 -4.95 1.05 -0.10
CA ALA A 211 -4.92 1.32 -1.53
C ALA A 211 -4.47 2.75 -1.85
N LEU A 212 -5.03 3.77 -1.19
CA LEU A 212 -4.64 5.17 -1.43
C LEU A 212 -3.19 5.46 -1.04
N PHE A 213 -2.74 4.87 0.06
CA PHE A 213 -1.34 4.99 0.47
C PHE A 213 -0.42 4.35 -0.57
N MET A 214 -0.77 3.16 -1.07
CA MET A 214 -0.03 2.48 -2.12
C MET A 214 0.03 3.29 -3.42
N LEU A 215 -1.08 3.91 -3.86
CA LEU A 215 -1.06 4.84 -5.00
C LEU A 215 -0.08 6.00 -4.76
N GLY A 216 -0.05 6.55 -3.54
CA GLY A 216 0.90 7.59 -3.15
C GLY A 216 2.36 7.13 -3.20
N VAL A 217 2.67 5.94 -2.69
CA VAL A 217 4.01 5.32 -2.77
C VAL A 217 4.42 5.12 -4.23
N LEU A 218 3.55 4.53 -5.05
CA LEU A 218 3.82 4.30 -6.48
C LEU A 218 4.07 5.62 -7.21
N LEU A 219 3.29 6.67 -6.95
CA LEU A 219 3.55 7.99 -7.53
C LEU A 219 4.88 8.59 -7.05
N MET A 220 5.26 8.39 -5.78
CA MET A 220 6.55 8.87 -5.28
C MET A 220 7.73 8.24 -6.02
N LEU A 221 7.64 6.96 -6.39
CA LEU A 221 8.65 6.28 -7.22
C LEU A 221 8.85 6.93 -8.59
N GLN A 222 7.80 7.57 -9.13
CA GLN A 222 7.85 8.26 -10.42
C GLN A 222 8.46 9.67 -10.32
N THR A 223 8.91 10.06 -9.13
CA THR A 223 9.56 11.33 -8.88
C THR A 223 11.07 11.17 -8.73
N GLY A 224 11.83 12.24 -8.97
CA GLY A 224 13.25 12.28 -8.63
C GLY A 224 13.54 12.49 -7.14
N ARG A 225 12.64 12.08 -6.24
CA ARG A 225 12.75 12.25 -4.78
C ARG A 225 12.96 10.96 -4.01
N VAL A 226 12.76 9.81 -4.65
CA VAL A 226 13.01 8.51 -4.01
C VAL A 226 14.33 7.94 -4.51
N GLN A 227 15.13 7.46 -3.58
CA GLN A 227 16.34 6.70 -3.87
C GLN A 227 16.16 5.30 -3.30
N ALA A 228 16.36 4.29 -4.15
CA ALA A 228 16.47 2.91 -3.72
C ALA A 228 17.91 2.64 -3.23
N GLU A 229 18.04 2.08 -2.03
CA GLU A 229 19.31 1.60 -1.47
C GLU A 229 19.20 0.11 -1.17
N GLY A 230 20.10 -0.70 -1.72
CA GLY A 230 20.08 -2.15 -1.57
C GLY A 230 20.79 -2.86 -2.71
N GLN A 231 20.91 -4.18 -2.61
CA GLN A 231 21.39 -5.06 -3.69
C GLN A 231 20.54 -6.33 -3.70
N GLY A 232 20.21 -6.82 -4.90
CA GLY A 232 19.40 -8.02 -5.09
C GLY A 232 17.90 -7.71 -5.07
N ASP A 233 17.11 -8.64 -4.53
CA ASP A 233 15.64 -8.59 -4.59
C ASP A 233 15.00 -7.73 -3.49
N ARG A 234 15.82 -7.11 -2.63
CA ARG A 234 15.37 -6.25 -1.52
C ARG A 234 16.04 -4.88 -1.56
N GLU A 235 15.22 -3.84 -1.58
CA GLU A 235 15.65 -2.44 -1.59
C GLU A 235 14.91 -1.64 -0.51
N THR A 236 15.61 -0.71 0.13
CA THR A 236 14.97 0.31 0.97
C THR A 236 14.70 1.55 0.14
N LEU A 237 13.44 1.98 0.09
CA LEU A 237 13.02 3.20 -0.57
C LEU A 237 13.14 4.38 0.40
N LYS A 238 14.09 5.28 0.14
CA LYS A 238 14.35 6.44 0.99
C LYS A 238 13.97 7.75 0.31
N MET A 239 13.42 8.66 1.10
CA MET A 239 13.26 10.05 0.68
C MET A 239 14.62 10.74 0.57
N MET A 240 14.92 11.31 -0.59
CA MET A 240 16.06 12.20 -0.75
C MET A 240 15.79 13.52 -0.04
N GLU A 241 16.79 14.01 0.71
CA GLU A 241 16.69 15.31 1.35
C GLU A 241 16.38 16.42 0.33
N PRO A 242 15.50 17.38 0.69
CA PRO A 242 15.26 18.52 -0.15
C PRO A 242 16.55 19.32 -0.34
N LYS A 243 17.03 19.43 -1.58
CA LYS A 243 18.10 20.38 -1.90
C LYS A 243 17.73 21.76 -1.38
N PRO A 244 18.59 22.45 -0.62
CA PRO A 244 18.29 23.75 -0.05
C PRO A 244 17.98 24.73 -1.18
N TRP A 245 16.69 25.01 -1.38
CA TRP A 245 16.20 25.90 -2.41
C TRP A 245 16.10 27.32 -1.83
N ARG A 246 16.70 28.30 -2.51
CA ARG A 246 16.69 29.72 -2.09
C ARG A 246 15.31 30.38 -2.17
N PHE A 247 14.31 29.71 -2.75
CA PHE A 247 12.93 30.16 -2.80
C PHE A 247 12.04 28.96 -2.44
N LEU A 248 11.17 29.09 -1.43
CA LEU A 248 10.20 28.04 -1.12
C LEU A 248 9.24 27.89 -2.32
N PRO A 249 9.11 26.71 -2.94
CA PRO A 249 8.13 26.51 -3.98
C PRO A 249 6.72 26.64 -3.40
N SER A 250 5.84 27.32 -4.14
CA SER A 250 4.48 27.61 -3.71
C SER A 250 3.52 26.41 -3.75
N LYS A 251 3.99 25.22 -4.15
CA LYS A 251 3.16 24.03 -4.38
C LYS A 251 3.58 22.92 -3.43
N LYS A 252 2.60 22.39 -2.69
CA LYS A 252 2.73 21.20 -1.83
C LYS A 252 2.14 19.98 -2.55
N GLY A 253 2.68 18.79 -2.27
CA GLY A 253 2.28 17.53 -2.91
C GLY A 253 2.82 17.38 -4.33
N PHE A 254 2.09 16.62 -5.15
CA PHE A 254 2.49 16.29 -6.52
C PHE A 254 2.18 17.41 -7.51
N PHE A 255 3.11 17.67 -8.42
CA PHE A 255 2.90 18.61 -9.51
C PHE A 255 3.67 18.25 -10.78
N ARG A 256 3.06 18.61 -11.91
CA ARG A 256 3.63 18.44 -13.24
C ARG A 256 4.59 19.58 -13.56
N LYS A 257 5.76 19.22 -14.13
CA LYS A 257 6.68 20.18 -14.71
C LYS A 257 6.98 19.80 -16.15
N LYS A 258 6.62 20.67 -17.10
CA LYS A 258 7.02 20.53 -18.50
C LYS A 258 8.54 20.74 -18.61
N ARG A 259 9.23 19.82 -19.29
CA ARG A 259 10.63 19.95 -19.69
C ARG A 259 10.77 19.56 -21.16
N ARG A 260 11.94 19.82 -21.74
CA ARG A 260 12.27 19.32 -23.08
C ARG A 260 12.24 17.79 -23.02
N GLY A 261 11.34 17.16 -23.79
CA GLY A 261 11.16 15.71 -23.81
C GLY A 261 9.90 15.18 -23.13
N GLY A 262 9.11 16.01 -22.45
CA GLY A 262 7.82 15.57 -21.88
C GLY A 262 7.39 16.30 -20.61
N VAL A 263 6.46 15.67 -19.90
CA VAL A 263 5.99 16.11 -18.58
C VAL A 263 6.58 15.19 -17.53
N HIS A 264 7.20 15.76 -16.50
CA HIS A 264 7.72 14.99 -15.37
C HIS A 264 6.91 15.28 -14.11
N LEU A 265 6.69 14.23 -13.32
CA LEU A 265 6.15 14.34 -11.98
C LEU A 265 7.23 14.84 -11.02
N ASN A 266 6.86 15.79 -10.16
CA ASN A 266 7.69 16.26 -9.06
C ASN A 266 6.86 16.28 -7.80
N TRP A 267 7.53 16.19 -6.66
CA TRP A 267 6.91 16.27 -5.35
C TRP A 267 7.67 17.24 -4.45
N PHE A 268 6.91 17.93 -3.60
CA PHE A 268 7.43 18.85 -2.59
C PHE A 268 6.60 18.81 -1.31
N HIS A 269 7.29 18.78 -0.19
CA HIS A 269 6.74 18.89 1.16
C HIS A 269 7.36 20.11 1.83
N ALA A 270 6.54 20.85 2.59
CA ALA A 270 6.85 22.18 3.08
C ALA A 270 7.08 22.15 4.59
#